data_AF-A0A520JJ44-F1
#
_entry.id   AF-A0A520JJ44-F1
#
_cell.length_a   1.000
_cell.length_b   1.000
_cell.length_c   1.000
_cell.angle_alpha   90.00
_cell.angle_beta   90.00
_cell.angle_gamma   90.00
#
_symmetry.space_group_name_H-M   'P 1'
#
loop_
_entity.id
_entity.type
_entity.pdbx_description
1 polymer ?
#
loop_
_entity_poly.entity_id
_entity_poly.type
_entity_poly.pdbx_seq_one_letter_code
_entity_poly.pdbx_strand_id
1 'polypeptide(L)'
;IVYDRRVGGSLVGHMLGAISGQAITRKTSFLLDSLGSQVFAHGITIRDDPHRPHGLRSRPFDGEGLPVSPSDIIEDGMLERWLLDSASARQLGLEPTGHAARGVGGGPGVSTSNVFMEPGHVPLETLIADIESGVYVTELMGGGANGVTGDYSRGAAGFRIENGQITTPVAEFTIAGNVKDMFLAMTPANDLEFRYGVNVPTLRVEGMTVASG
;
A
#
# COMPACT_ATOMS: atom_id res chain seq x y z
N ILE A 1 6.02 -7.40 13.06
CA ILE A 1 5.26 -6.14 13.30
C ILE A 1 3.86 -6.32 12.73
N VAL A 2 2.82 -5.84 13.42
CA VAL A 2 1.43 -5.91 12.95
C VAL A 2 0.89 -4.49 12.79
N TYR A 3 0.31 -4.15 11.66
CA TYR A 3 -0.25 -2.84 11.35
C TYR A 3 -1.77 -2.90 11.43
N ASP A 4 -2.35 -2.02 12.24
CA ASP A 4 -3.79 -1.79 12.26
C ASP A 4 -4.26 -1.33 10.86
N ARG A 5 -5.43 -1.81 10.45
CA ARG A 5 -6.06 -1.46 9.16
C ARG A 5 -6.11 0.05 8.85
N ARG A 6 -6.16 0.91 9.88
CA ARG A 6 -6.15 2.38 9.73
C ARG A 6 -4.81 2.93 9.23
N VAL A 7 -3.70 2.28 9.56
CA VAL A 7 -2.34 2.75 9.20
C VAL A 7 -1.70 1.89 8.11
N GLY A 8 -2.13 0.62 7.97
CA GLY A 8 -1.63 -0.30 6.95
C GLY A 8 -1.81 0.21 5.52
N GLY A 9 -2.85 1.02 5.26
CA GLY A 9 -3.10 1.62 3.95
C GLY A 9 -1.93 2.50 3.46
N SER A 10 -1.10 3.01 4.37
CA SER A 10 0.09 3.78 4.01
C SER A 10 1.18 2.95 3.30
N LEU A 11 1.29 1.66 3.61
CA LEU A 11 2.22 0.74 2.93
C LEU A 11 1.84 0.55 1.46
N VAL A 12 0.54 0.31 1.20
CA VAL A 12 -0.01 0.30 -0.16
C VAL A 12 0.15 1.67 -0.82
N GLY A 13 -0.03 2.77 -0.07
CA GLY A 13 0.22 4.13 -0.55
C GLY A 13 1.64 4.34 -1.09
N HIS A 14 2.67 3.80 -0.42
CA HIS A 14 4.06 3.87 -0.91
C HIS A 14 4.24 3.10 -2.23
N MET A 15 3.62 1.92 -2.37
CA MET A 15 3.60 1.18 -3.63
C MET A 15 2.93 1.99 -4.74
N LEU A 16 1.72 2.53 -4.50
CA LEU A 16 0.97 3.32 -5.48
C LEU A 16 1.79 4.52 -6.00
N GLY A 17 2.54 5.18 -5.11
CA GLY A 17 3.46 6.25 -5.49
C GLY A 17 4.61 5.75 -6.39
N ALA A 18 5.20 4.60 -6.05
CA ALA A 18 6.30 3.99 -6.79
C ALA A 18 5.90 3.51 -8.19
N ILE A 19 4.66 3.07 -8.39
CA ILE A 19 4.16 2.61 -9.69
C ILE A 19 3.47 3.72 -10.50
N SER A 20 3.50 4.96 -10.02
CA SER A 20 2.95 6.10 -10.72
C SER A 20 3.75 6.42 -11.97
N GLY A 21 3.07 6.86 -13.04
CA GLY A 21 3.70 7.21 -14.31
C GLY A 21 4.81 8.25 -14.15
N GLN A 22 4.66 9.21 -13.21
CA GLN A 22 5.71 10.18 -12.90
C GLN A 22 6.96 9.53 -12.28
N ALA A 23 6.81 8.55 -11.39
CA ALA A 23 7.94 7.87 -10.78
C ALA A 23 8.66 6.98 -11.79
N ILE A 24 7.92 6.29 -12.67
CA ILE A 24 8.47 5.40 -13.70
C ILE A 24 9.20 6.20 -14.79
N THR A 25 8.57 7.24 -15.35
CA THR A 25 9.21 8.05 -16.42
C THR A 25 10.47 8.78 -15.93
N ARG A 26 10.50 9.18 -14.66
CA ARG A 26 11.66 9.84 -14.05
C ARG A 26 12.70 8.87 -13.48
N LYS A 27 12.43 7.56 -13.51
CA LYS A 27 13.30 6.52 -12.92
C LYS A 27 13.57 6.75 -11.43
N THR A 28 12.56 7.22 -10.70
CA THR A 28 12.62 7.49 -9.26
C THR A 28 11.76 6.50 -8.47
N SER A 29 11.72 5.25 -8.91
CA SER A 29 10.91 4.18 -8.33
C SER A 29 11.78 3.01 -7.90
N PHE A 30 11.54 2.49 -6.70
CA PHE A 30 12.12 1.23 -6.23
C PHE A 30 11.52 -0.01 -6.91
N LEU A 31 10.45 0.16 -7.70
CA LEU A 31 9.77 -0.88 -8.50
C LEU A 31 9.97 -0.71 -10.01
N LEU A 32 10.94 0.10 -10.45
CA LEU A 32 11.10 0.51 -11.86
C LEU A 32 11.07 -0.66 -12.85
N ASP A 33 11.69 -1.78 -12.50
CA ASP A 33 11.85 -2.96 -13.35
C ASP A 33 10.97 -4.15 -12.90
N SER A 34 9.92 -3.89 -12.13
CA SER A 34 9.13 -4.93 -11.45
C SER A 34 7.79 -5.26 -12.11
N LEU A 35 7.44 -4.64 -13.24
CA LEU A 35 6.22 -4.99 -13.97
C LEU A 35 6.25 -6.46 -14.40
N GLY A 36 5.17 -7.19 -14.14
CA GLY A 36 5.07 -8.62 -14.39
C GLY A 36 5.95 -9.47 -13.47
N SER A 37 6.46 -8.92 -12.37
CA SER A 37 7.26 -9.63 -11.37
C SER A 37 6.52 -9.76 -10.05
N GLN A 38 6.89 -10.78 -9.26
CA GLN A 38 6.42 -10.96 -7.89
C GLN A 38 6.95 -9.83 -7.00
N VAL A 39 6.06 -9.03 -6.42
CA VAL A 39 6.41 -7.93 -5.50
C VAL A 39 5.76 -8.05 -4.12
N PHE A 40 4.70 -8.86 -3.99
CA PHE A 40 4.11 -9.26 -2.70
C PHE A 40 4.21 -10.77 -2.51
N ALA A 41 3.90 -11.27 -1.32
CA ALA A 41 3.65 -12.69 -1.11
C ALA A 41 2.51 -13.20 -2.02
N HIS A 42 2.54 -14.49 -2.38
CA HIS A 42 1.45 -15.14 -3.11
C HIS A 42 0.12 -15.02 -2.34
N GLY A 43 -0.98 -14.94 -3.09
CA GLY A 43 -2.33 -14.77 -2.58
C GLY A 43 -2.72 -13.33 -2.26
N ILE A 44 -1.80 -12.36 -2.40
CA ILE A 44 -2.12 -10.94 -2.19
C ILE A 44 -2.62 -10.32 -3.49
N THR A 45 -3.86 -9.82 -3.47
CA THR A 45 -4.48 -9.08 -4.57
C THR A 45 -4.81 -7.67 -4.12
N ILE A 46 -4.47 -6.66 -4.93
CA ILE A 46 -4.78 -5.25 -4.69
C ILE A 46 -5.51 -4.71 -5.91
N ARG A 47 -6.72 -4.18 -5.69
CA ARG A 47 -7.62 -3.67 -6.73
C ARG A 47 -7.85 -2.18 -6.60
N ASP A 48 -8.08 -1.51 -7.71
CA ASP A 48 -8.68 -0.17 -7.77
C ASP A 48 -10.07 -0.28 -8.41
N ASP A 49 -11.11 0.18 -7.71
CA ASP A 49 -12.50 0.14 -8.19
C ASP A 49 -13.10 1.57 -8.27
N PRO A 50 -13.18 2.16 -9.47
CA PRO A 50 -13.74 3.49 -9.67
C PRO A 50 -15.26 3.54 -9.58
N HIS A 51 -15.92 2.39 -9.65
CA HIS A 51 -17.39 2.29 -9.68
C HIS A 51 -17.97 1.78 -8.37
N ARG A 52 -17.15 1.65 -7.32
CA ARG A 52 -17.58 1.19 -6.01
C ARG A 52 -18.77 2.00 -5.50
N PRO A 53 -19.93 1.38 -5.21
CA PRO A 53 -21.06 2.08 -4.62
C PRO A 53 -20.66 2.73 -3.30
N HIS A 54 -20.99 4.02 -3.13
CA HIS A 54 -20.63 4.83 -1.96
C HIS A 54 -19.12 4.91 -1.66
N GLY A 55 -18.26 4.60 -2.63
CA GLY A 55 -16.82 4.80 -2.51
C GLY A 55 -16.46 6.28 -2.44
N LEU A 56 -15.56 6.64 -1.53
CA LEU A 56 -15.14 8.03 -1.31
C LEU A 56 -14.43 8.65 -2.52
N ARG A 57 -13.93 7.82 -3.43
CA ARG A 57 -13.18 8.22 -4.63
C ARG A 57 -13.77 7.66 -5.91
N SER A 58 -15.03 7.22 -5.87
CA SER A 58 -15.72 6.72 -7.06
C SER A 58 -15.90 7.84 -8.08
N ARG A 59 -15.70 7.52 -9.34
CA ARG A 59 -15.73 8.48 -10.45
C ARG A 59 -16.14 7.78 -11.76
N PRO A 60 -16.90 8.44 -12.64
CA PRO A 60 -17.32 7.87 -13.92
C PRO A 60 -16.25 7.97 -15.03
N PHE A 61 -15.25 8.83 -14.85
CA PHE A 61 -14.12 9.03 -15.76
C PHE A 61 -12.93 9.58 -14.96
N ASP A 62 -11.73 9.52 -15.54
CA ASP A 62 -10.51 9.98 -14.90
C ASP A 62 -10.32 11.50 -15.01
N GLY A 63 -9.20 12.02 -14.52
CA GLY A 63 -8.89 13.45 -14.60
C GLY A 63 -8.87 14.01 -16.03
N GLU A 64 -8.64 13.18 -17.05
CA GLU A 64 -8.54 13.57 -18.46
C GLU A 64 -9.81 13.32 -19.26
N GLY A 65 -10.86 12.79 -18.62
CA GLY A 65 -12.12 12.45 -19.26
C GLY A 65 -12.10 11.08 -19.93
N LEU A 66 -11.09 10.25 -19.64
CA LEU A 66 -10.99 8.89 -20.15
C LEU A 66 -11.90 7.95 -19.35
N PRO A 67 -12.45 6.90 -19.99
CA PRO A 67 -13.22 5.88 -19.30
C PRO A 67 -12.36 5.17 -18.25
N VAL A 68 -12.99 4.81 -17.14
CA VAL A 68 -12.36 4.07 -16.03
C VAL A 68 -13.04 2.74 -15.84
N SER A 69 -12.31 1.76 -15.31
CA SER A 69 -12.84 0.43 -15.03
C SER A 69 -12.12 -0.17 -13.83
N PRO A 70 -12.74 -1.11 -13.09
CA PRO A 70 -12.06 -1.87 -12.06
C PRO A 70 -10.80 -2.54 -12.62
N SER A 71 -9.73 -2.50 -11.84
CA SER A 71 -8.45 -3.06 -12.26
C SER A 71 -7.67 -3.67 -11.12
N ASP A 72 -7.04 -4.82 -11.39
CA ASP A 72 -6.01 -5.40 -10.55
C ASP A 72 -4.70 -4.61 -10.75
N ILE A 73 -4.18 -4.08 -9.64
CA ILE A 73 -2.84 -3.48 -9.57
C ILE A 73 -1.83 -4.57 -9.22
N ILE A 74 -2.19 -5.40 -8.24
CA ILE A 74 -1.47 -6.61 -7.86
C ILE A 74 -2.42 -7.79 -8.01
N GLU A 75 -2.01 -8.86 -8.68
CA GLU A 75 -2.74 -10.13 -8.79
C GLU A 75 -1.83 -11.29 -8.35
N ASP A 76 -2.25 -12.10 -7.37
CA ASP A 76 -1.44 -13.16 -6.76
C ASP A 76 -0.01 -12.72 -6.36
N GLY A 77 0.12 -11.47 -5.95
CA GLY A 77 1.36 -10.81 -5.57
C GLY A 77 2.24 -10.31 -6.72
N MET A 78 1.82 -10.49 -7.98
CA MET A 78 2.49 -9.96 -9.17
C MET A 78 2.03 -8.53 -9.50
N LEU A 79 2.95 -7.68 -9.95
CA LEU A 79 2.63 -6.32 -10.37
C LEU A 79 2.10 -6.29 -11.81
N GLU A 80 0.82 -5.97 -11.97
CA GLU A 80 0.13 -6.09 -13.26
C GLU A 80 0.18 -4.83 -14.13
N ARG A 81 0.32 -3.65 -13.51
CA ARG A 81 0.25 -2.38 -14.26
C ARG A 81 0.97 -1.21 -13.62
N TRP A 82 1.30 -0.26 -14.47
CA TRP A 82 1.60 1.12 -14.07
C TRP A 82 0.31 1.95 -13.95
N LEU A 83 0.38 3.01 -13.14
CA LEU A 83 -0.70 3.99 -13.05
C LEU A 83 -0.34 5.19 -13.93
N LEU A 84 -0.99 5.30 -15.08
CA LEU A 84 -0.62 6.23 -16.15
C LEU A 84 -1.74 7.22 -16.49
N ASP A 85 -1.34 8.49 -16.60
CA ASP A 85 -2.05 9.55 -17.32
C ASP A 85 -1.60 9.59 -18.79
N SER A 86 -2.22 10.43 -19.63
CA SER A 86 -1.87 10.51 -21.05
C SER A 86 -0.42 10.94 -21.31
N ALA A 87 0.13 11.80 -20.45
CA ALA A 87 1.49 12.32 -20.61
C ALA A 87 2.54 11.23 -20.35
N SER A 88 2.43 10.53 -19.22
CA SER A 88 3.33 9.44 -18.84
C SER A 88 3.17 8.22 -19.74
N ALA A 89 1.93 7.86 -20.12
CA ALA A 89 1.67 6.82 -21.10
C ALA A 89 2.42 7.06 -22.41
N ARG A 90 2.29 8.27 -22.97
CA ARG A 90 2.98 8.66 -24.21
C ARG A 90 4.50 8.61 -24.09
N GLN A 91 5.07 9.01 -22.94
CA GLN A 91 6.53 8.95 -22.72
C GLN A 91 7.05 7.51 -22.66
N LEU A 92 6.24 6.58 -22.15
CA LEU A 92 6.58 5.15 -22.06
C LEU A 92 6.21 4.36 -23.32
N GLY A 93 5.52 4.97 -24.28
CA GLY A 93 4.99 4.28 -25.46
C GLY A 93 3.86 3.30 -25.11
N LEU A 94 3.09 3.61 -24.06
CA LEU A 94 1.97 2.83 -23.55
C LEU A 94 0.66 3.60 -23.71
N GLU A 95 -0.46 2.94 -23.41
CA GLU A 95 -1.79 3.56 -23.35
C GLU A 95 -2.11 4.11 -21.95
N PRO A 96 -2.93 5.16 -21.83
CA PRO A 96 -3.40 5.65 -20.54
C PRO A 96 -4.24 4.59 -19.82
N THR A 97 -4.22 4.61 -18.50
CA THR A 97 -4.84 3.54 -17.69
C THR A 97 -6.07 3.99 -16.90
N GLY A 98 -6.59 5.20 -17.17
CA GLY A 98 -7.71 5.76 -16.42
C GLY A 98 -7.32 6.27 -15.02
N HIS A 99 -6.04 6.55 -14.79
CA HIS A 99 -5.51 7.01 -13.50
C HIS A 99 -5.14 8.49 -13.51
N ALA A 100 -5.49 9.25 -14.53
CA ALA A 100 -5.27 10.70 -14.49
C ALA A 100 -6.08 11.32 -13.35
N ALA A 101 -5.55 12.39 -12.77
CA ALA A 101 -6.18 13.14 -11.70
C ALA A 101 -5.87 14.64 -11.86
N ARG A 102 -6.84 15.48 -11.47
CA ARG A 102 -6.66 16.92 -11.37
C ARG A 102 -6.92 17.38 -9.95
N GLY A 103 -6.02 18.21 -9.42
CA GLY A 103 -6.23 18.92 -8.18
C GLY A 103 -6.96 20.25 -8.40
N VAL A 104 -7.16 21.00 -7.30
CA VAL A 104 -7.73 22.36 -7.31
C VAL A 104 -6.81 23.36 -8.04
N GLY A 105 -5.52 23.04 -8.20
CA GLY A 105 -4.56 23.74 -9.04
C GLY A 105 -3.36 22.85 -9.36
N GLY A 106 -2.58 23.23 -10.38
CA GLY A 106 -1.42 22.46 -10.88
C GLY A 106 -1.71 21.61 -12.12
N GLY A 107 -0.65 21.00 -12.66
CA GLY A 107 -0.75 20.11 -13.83
C GLY A 107 -1.45 18.77 -13.52
N PRO A 108 -1.84 18.01 -14.55
CA PRO A 108 -2.37 16.66 -14.35
C PRO A 108 -1.33 15.77 -13.63
N GLY A 109 -1.84 14.90 -12.77
CA GLY A 109 -1.06 13.89 -12.08
C GLY A 109 -1.76 12.55 -12.13
N VAL A 110 -1.20 11.58 -11.40
CA VAL A 110 -1.76 10.22 -11.32
C VAL A 110 -2.38 10.02 -9.93
N SER A 111 -3.61 9.51 -9.90
CA SER A 111 -4.25 9.01 -8.68
C SER A 111 -5.14 7.82 -8.98
N THR A 112 -5.22 6.92 -8.02
CA THR A 112 -6.22 5.86 -7.96
C THR A 112 -7.58 6.37 -7.49
N SER A 113 -8.58 5.52 -7.66
CA SER A 113 -9.94 5.69 -7.12
C SER A 113 -10.07 5.01 -5.75
N ASN A 114 -10.89 3.96 -5.62
CA ASN A 114 -11.06 3.21 -4.38
C ASN A 114 -10.17 1.96 -4.39
N VAL A 115 -8.99 2.08 -3.79
CA VAL A 115 -8.05 0.96 -3.68
C VAL A 115 -8.39 0.09 -2.48
N PHE A 116 -8.29 -1.21 -2.66
CA PHE A 116 -8.32 -2.14 -1.54
C PHE A 116 -7.42 -3.35 -1.77
N MET A 117 -6.78 -3.82 -0.70
CA MET A 117 -6.20 -5.15 -0.64
C MET A 117 -7.30 -6.15 -0.26
N GLU A 118 -7.39 -7.27 -0.97
CA GLU A 118 -8.32 -8.32 -0.60
C GLU A 118 -8.00 -8.89 0.79
N PRO A 119 -9.02 -9.27 1.59
CA PRO A 119 -8.78 -9.87 2.88
C PRO A 119 -8.10 -11.24 2.70
N GLY A 120 -7.19 -11.57 3.61
CA GLY A 120 -6.71 -12.93 3.77
C GLY A 120 -7.79 -13.82 4.42
N HIS A 121 -7.36 -15.00 4.86
CA HIS A 121 -8.26 -15.98 5.49
C HIS A 121 -8.10 -16.09 7.01
N VAL A 122 -7.05 -15.47 7.56
CA VAL A 122 -6.64 -15.63 8.96
C VAL A 122 -7.26 -14.52 9.82
N PRO A 123 -7.95 -14.85 10.93
CA PRO A 123 -8.40 -13.86 11.91
C PRO A 123 -7.23 -13.13 12.57
N LEU A 124 -7.45 -11.90 13.05
CA LEU A 124 -6.43 -11.12 13.76
C LEU A 124 -5.80 -11.92 14.91
N GLU A 125 -6.63 -12.60 15.70
CA GLU A 125 -6.20 -13.35 16.88
C GLU A 125 -5.24 -14.48 16.49
N THR A 126 -5.49 -15.13 15.35
CA THR A 126 -4.61 -16.17 14.81
C THR A 126 -3.36 -15.57 14.18
N LEU A 127 -3.48 -14.41 13.51
CA LEU A 127 -2.36 -13.73 12.86
C LEU A 127 -1.28 -13.29 13.87
N ILE A 128 -1.68 -13.01 15.11
CA ILE A 128 -0.75 -12.60 16.17
C ILE A 128 -0.31 -13.74 17.09
N ALA A 129 -0.99 -14.90 17.08
CA ALA A 129 -0.87 -15.93 18.11
C ALA A 129 0.55 -16.49 18.32
N ASP A 130 1.35 -16.58 17.27
CA ASP A 130 2.73 -17.08 17.24
C ASP A 130 3.79 -15.98 17.44
N ILE A 131 3.37 -14.73 17.66
CA ILE A 131 4.30 -13.63 17.92
C ILE A 131 4.71 -13.67 19.40
N GLU A 132 5.91 -14.18 19.68
CA GLU A 132 6.50 -14.18 21.02
C GLU A 132 6.70 -12.76 21.55
N SER A 133 7.27 -11.87 20.71
CA SER A 133 7.50 -10.46 21.01
C SER A 133 7.36 -9.63 19.74
N GLY A 134 6.50 -8.61 19.78
CA GLY A 134 6.25 -7.73 18.66
C GLY A 134 5.51 -6.46 19.05
N VAL A 135 5.07 -5.72 18.04
CA VAL A 135 4.29 -4.50 18.21
C VAL A 135 3.11 -4.49 17.26
N TYR A 136 1.95 -4.09 17.79
CA TYR A 136 0.73 -3.77 17.06
C TYR A 136 0.66 -2.26 16.87
N VAL A 137 0.93 -1.78 15.67
CA VAL A 137 1.08 -0.37 15.33
C VAL A 137 -0.28 0.23 14.96
N THR A 138 -0.67 1.27 15.67
CA THR A 138 -1.93 2.00 15.43
C THR A 138 -1.71 3.43 14.95
N GLU A 139 -0.48 3.94 15.05
CA GLU A 139 -0.11 5.29 14.63
C GLU A 139 1.28 5.28 14.00
N LEU A 140 1.45 6.09 12.95
CA LEU A 140 2.73 6.28 12.26
C LEU A 140 3.01 7.78 12.13
N MET A 141 4.19 8.20 12.56
CA MET A 141 4.60 9.60 12.68
C MET A 141 5.87 9.86 11.86
N GLY A 142 5.82 10.91 11.04
CA GLY A 142 6.96 11.32 10.20
C GLY A 142 7.42 10.24 9.22
N GLY A 143 8.51 10.51 8.52
CA GLY A 143 9.17 9.56 7.63
C GLY A 143 8.32 9.06 6.45
N GLY A 144 8.75 7.94 5.88
CA GLY A 144 8.14 7.29 4.72
C GLY A 144 9.13 6.34 4.04
N ALA A 145 8.76 5.83 2.87
CA ALA A 145 9.68 5.11 2.01
C ALA A 145 10.46 6.07 1.10
N ASN A 146 11.76 5.84 0.96
CA ASN A 146 12.55 6.46 -0.10
C ASN A 146 12.05 5.93 -1.46
N GLY A 147 11.60 6.83 -2.34
CA GLY A 147 11.02 6.46 -3.63
C GLY A 147 11.97 5.70 -4.56
N VAL A 148 13.29 5.87 -4.42
CA VAL A 148 14.31 5.23 -5.27
C VAL A 148 14.80 3.91 -4.68
N THR A 149 15.16 3.91 -3.40
CA THR A 149 15.80 2.73 -2.77
C THR A 149 14.81 1.78 -2.11
N GLY A 150 13.64 2.30 -1.70
CA GLY A 150 12.66 1.58 -0.91
C GLY A 150 12.95 1.57 0.59
N ASP A 151 13.98 2.29 1.06
CA ASP A 151 14.31 2.35 2.49
C ASP A 151 13.15 3.00 3.26
N TYR A 152 12.66 2.29 4.27
CA TYR A 152 11.51 2.68 5.07
C TYR A 152 11.97 2.93 6.50
N SER A 153 11.60 4.09 7.03
CA SER A 153 11.80 4.43 8.45
C SER A 153 10.75 5.41 8.92
N ARG A 154 10.05 5.08 10.00
CA ARG A 154 8.99 5.92 10.58
C ARG A 154 8.95 5.79 12.10
N GLY A 155 8.60 6.87 12.78
CA GLY A 155 8.16 6.82 14.17
C GLY A 155 6.80 6.12 14.26
N ALA A 156 6.55 5.42 15.35
CA ALA A 156 5.35 4.63 15.54
C ALA A 156 4.90 4.63 17.01
N ALA A 157 3.59 4.43 17.18
CA ALA A 157 2.96 4.16 18.46
C ALA A 157 1.87 3.09 18.30
N GLY A 158 1.56 2.40 19.40
CA GLY A 158 0.61 1.31 19.44
C GLY A 158 0.72 0.50 20.72
N PHE A 159 0.77 -0.83 20.59
CA PHE A 159 0.78 -1.76 21.72
C PHE A 159 1.83 -2.84 21.54
N ARG A 160 2.34 -3.39 22.64
CA ARG A 160 3.17 -4.60 22.63
C ARG A 160 2.32 -5.81 22.27
N ILE A 161 2.91 -6.74 21.55
CA ILE A 161 2.42 -8.11 21.40
C ILE A 161 3.36 -9.01 22.18
N GLU A 162 2.85 -9.71 23.18
CA GLU A 162 3.63 -10.62 24.03
C GLU A 162 2.91 -11.96 24.07
N ASN A 163 3.60 -13.03 23.63
CA ASN A 163 3.06 -14.39 23.53
C ASN A 163 1.68 -14.44 22.85
N GLY A 164 1.56 -13.74 21.73
CA GLY A 164 0.36 -13.68 20.92
C GLY A 164 -0.80 -12.87 21.50
N GLN A 165 -0.55 -12.03 22.50
CA GLN A 165 -1.56 -11.15 23.07
C GLN A 165 -1.14 -9.69 22.97
N ILE A 166 -2.10 -8.81 22.62
CA ILE A 166 -1.90 -7.36 22.69
C ILE A 166 -1.97 -6.95 24.16
N THR A 167 -0.88 -6.40 24.70
CA THR A 167 -0.74 -6.16 26.15
C THR A 167 -0.75 -4.68 26.51
N THR A 168 0.41 -4.04 26.48
CA THR A 168 0.62 -2.69 27.01
C THR A 168 0.83 -1.65 25.91
N PRO A 169 0.36 -0.41 26.08
CA PRO A 169 0.64 0.64 25.13
C PRO A 169 2.14 0.96 25.09
N VAL A 170 2.66 1.20 23.89
CA VAL A 170 4.04 1.62 23.63
C VAL A 170 4.04 2.73 22.59
N ALA A 171 4.86 3.77 22.82
CA ALA A 171 4.98 4.92 21.95
C ALA A 171 6.44 5.27 21.73
N GLU A 172 6.70 6.21 20.83
CA GLU A 172 8.04 6.80 20.58
C GLU A 172 9.10 5.77 20.17
N PHE A 173 8.70 4.73 19.44
CA PHE A 173 9.64 3.80 18.81
C PHE A 173 9.73 4.03 17.31
N THR A 174 10.85 3.64 16.70
CA THR A 174 11.08 3.69 15.27
C THR A 174 10.98 2.30 14.68
N ILE A 175 10.27 2.18 13.56
CA ILE A 175 10.22 0.97 12.75
C ILE A 175 10.95 1.22 11.44
N ALA A 176 11.76 0.25 11.01
CA ALA A 176 12.55 0.37 9.79
C ALA A 176 12.65 -0.95 9.02
N GLY A 177 12.91 -0.85 7.72
CA GLY A 177 13.08 -1.97 6.80
C GLY A 177 13.26 -1.49 5.36
N ASN A 178 13.17 -2.40 4.39
CA ASN A 178 13.01 -2.04 2.98
C ASN A 178 11.61 -2.45 2.52
N VAL A 179 10.88 -1.55 1.87
CA VAL A 179 9.47 -1.81 1.49
C VAL A 179 9.29 -3.01 0.57
N LYS A 180 10.29 -3.35 -0.26
CA LYS A 180 10.21 -4.53 -1.14
C LYS A 180 10.20 -5.82 -0.32
N ASP A 181 11.12 -5.91 0.65
CA ASP A 181 11.19 -7.04 1.56
C ASP A 181 9.94 -7.11 2.44
N MET A 182 9.44 -5.95 2.88
CA MET A 182 8.20 -5.86 3.66
C MET A 182 6.99 -6.38 2.90
N PHE A 183 6.86 -6.09 1.60
CA PHE A 183 5.76 -6.60 0.77
C PHE A 183 5.82 -8.11 0.56
N LEU A 184 7.02 -8.67 0.37
CA LEU A 184 7.25 -10.11 0.26
C LEU A 184 7.01 -10.85 1.59
N ALA A 185 7.25 -10.20 2.72
CA ALA A 185 7.02 -10.73 4.07
C ALA A 185 5.65 -10.37 4.65
N MET A 186 4.70 -9.93 3.82
CA MET A 186 3.39 -9.46 4.25
C MET A 186 2.38 -10.60 4.35
N THR A 187 1.54 -10.57 5.38
CA THR A 187 0.37 -11.46 5.50
C THR A 187 -0.86 -10.65 5.93
N PRO A 188 -1.93 -10.62 5.11
CA PRO A 188 -3.18 -9.96 5.46
C PRO A 188 -4.07 -10.81 6.37
N ALA A 189 -4.73 -10.15 7.33
CA ALA A 189 -5.85 -10.71 8.08
C ALA A 189 -7.15 -10.74 7.23
N ASN A 190 -8.22 -11.30 7.81
CA ASN A 190 -9.53 -11.40 7.18
C ASN A 190 -10.50 -10.22 7.49
N ASP A 191 -9.99 -9.14 8.08
CA ASP A 191 -10.79 -8.09 8.74
C ASP A 191 -10.85 -6.77 7.94
N LEU A 192 -10.88 -6.85 6.61
CA LEU A 192 -10.98 -5.69 5.72
C LEU A 192 -12.24 -4.86 6.02
N GLU A 193 -12.07 -3.55 6.18
CA GLU A 193 -13.16 -2.58 6.25
C GLU A 193 -12.98 -1.44 5.26
N PHE A 194 -14.07 -1.03 4.61
CA PHE A 194 -14.07 0.08 3.66
C PHE A 194 -14.43 1.39 4.35
N ARG A 195 -13.40 2.14 4.77
CA ARG A 195 -13.56 3.44 5.45
C ARG A 195 -12.84 4.59 4.76
N TYR A 196 -11.87 4.30 3.90
CA TYR A 196 -10.98 5.27 3.28
C TYR A 196 -10.92 5.07 1.76
N GLY A 197 -10.13 5.90 1.06
CA GLY A 197 -9.85 5.70 -0.37
C GLY A 197 -8.82 4.60 -0.66
N VAL A 198 -8.03 4.21 0.34
CA VAL A 198 -7.12 3.06 0.31
C VAL A 198 -7.41 2.23 1.54
N ASN A 199 -7.88 1.00 1.36
CA ASN A 199 -8.29 0.12 2.45
C ASN A 199 -7.46 -1.15 2.43
N VAL A 200 -7.10 -1.63 3.61
CA VAL A 200 -6.40 -2.91 3.77
C VAL A 200 -6.98 -3.61 4.99
N PRO A 201 -6.91 -4.94 5.08
CA PRO A 201 -7.08 -5.62 6.35
C PRO A 201 -5.92 -5.26 7.30
N THR A 202 -5.96 -5.76 8.53
CA THR A 202 -4.77 -5.77 9.39
C THR A 202 -3.64 -6.52 8.68
N LEU A 203 -2.42 -5.98 8.73
CA LEU A 203 -1.26 -6.54 8.02
C LEU A 203 -0.17 -6.96 9.00
N ARG A 204 0.28 -8.21 8.94
CA ARG A 204 1.52 -8.65 9.57
C ARG A 204 2.67 -8.48 8.58
N VAL A 205 3.79 -7.97 9.05
CA VAL A 205 5.06 -7.87 8.32
C VAL A 205 6.18 -8.40 9.19
N GLU A 206 6.91 -9.38 8.66
CA GLU A 206 8.04 -10.02 9.33
C GLU A 206 9.37 -9.37 8.93
N GLY A 207 10.44 -9.65 9.69
CA GLY A 207 11.81 -9.20 9.34
C GLY A 207 12.09 -7.69 9.50
N MET A 208 11.18 -6.93 10.12
CA MET A 208 11.39 -5.50 10.36
C MET A 208 12.20 -5.22 11.62
N THR A 209 12.94 -4.11 11.60
CA THR A 209 13.69 -3.62 12.76
C THR A 209 12.81 -2.68 13.59
N VAL A 210 12.85 -2.87 14.91
CA VAL A 210 12.25 -1.96 15.90
C VAL A 210 13.37 -1.39 16.75
N ALA A 211 13.46 -0.07 16.82
CA ALA A 211 14.41 0.63 17.68
C ALA A 211 13.64 1.55 18.64
N SER A 212 13.91 1.43 19.94
CA SER A 212 13.45 2.36 20.96
C SER A 212 14.65 3.08 21.57
N GLY A 213 14.47 4.34 21.96
CA GLY A 213 15.43 5.08 22.78
C GLY A 213 15.50 4.58 24.21
#